data_AF-A0A2V1E1N2-F1
#
_entry.id   AF-A0A2V1E1N2-F1
#
_cell.length_a   1.000
_cell.length_b   1.000
_cell.length_c   1.000
_cell.angle_alpha   90.00
_cell.angle_beta   90.00
_cell.angle_gamma   90.00
#
_symmetry.space_group_name_H-M   'P 1'
#
loop_
_entity.id
_entity.type
_entity.pdbx_description
1 polymer ?
#
loop_
_entity_poly.entity_id
_entity_poly.type
_entity_poly.pdbx_seq_one_letter_code
_entity_poly.pdbx_strand_id
1 'polypeptide(L)'
;MAKFNWKAKPTDDPKWRGGHRHYWNLWNTTHYIIIPFVVLLVVENYLLRGWLSDERYGHPFSSVDQFWWRIGLALLPDAAITFIQTWGLCTQHWHPITALVSSVALCALWFTVAFLNPFVAYNNEYRFENDETWEKLCYAEAGFQAVISLLYAVMAGFAAKGIHVWRKSRGAKYMNVEMNAQKTTSSFEYSHDATARV
;
A
#
# COMPACT_ATOMS: atom_id res chain seq x y z
N MET A 1 9.04 3.84 -25.39
CA MET A 1 8.40 2.58 -24.95
C MET A 1 9.29 1.91 -23.91
N ALA A 2 8.79 1.68 -22.69
CA ALA A 2 9.53 0.91 -21.69
C ALA A 2 9.49 -0.59 -22.07
N LYS A 3 10.64 -1.28 -22.07
CA LYS A 3 10.67 -2.74 -22.28
C LYS A 3 10.16 -3.42 -21.00
N PHE A 4 9.06 -4.15 -21.11
CA PHE A 4 8.50 -4.94 -20.02
C PHE A 4 9.45 -6.11 -19.71
N ASN A 5 10.07 -6.12 -18.53
CA ASN A 5 11.01 -7.17 -18.12
C ASN A 5 10.42 -7.99 -16.97
N TRP A 6 9.70 -9.06 -17.31
CA TRP A 6 9.08 -9.97 -16.34
C TRP A 6 10.08 -10.71 -15.43
N LYS A 7 11.39 -10.70 -15.77
CA LYS A 7 12.45 -11.28 -14.93
C LYS A 7 13.07 -10.27 -13.97
N ALA A 8 12.80 -8.98 -14.12
CA ALA A 8 13.37 -7.95 -13.28
C ALA A 8 12.88 -8.12 -11.84
N LYS A 9 13.79 -8.28 -10.88
CA LYS A 9 13.39 -8.30 -9.48
C LYS A 9 13.13 -6.85 -9.06
N PRO A 10 12.08 -6.57 -8.27
CA PRO A 10 11.85 -5.25 -7.67
C PRO A 10 13.06 -4.69 -6.93
N THR A 11 13.92 -5.59 -6.44
CA THR A 11 15.14 -5.29 -5.69
C THR A 11 16.31 -4.77 -6.53
N ASP A 12 16.21 -4.83 -7.87
CA ASP A 12 17.31 -4.45 -8.75
C ASP A 12 17.45 -2.92 -8.85
N ASP A 13 16.35 -2.18 -8.65
CA ASP A 13 16.36 -0.71 -8.59
C ASP A 13 17.25 -0.25 -7.41
N PRO A 14 18.31 0.56 -7.67
CA PRO A 14 19.15 1.13 -6.63
C PRO A 14 18.39 1.81 -5.49
N LYS A 15 17.21 2.37 -5.76
CA LYS A 15 16.35 3.01 -4.77
C LYS A 15 15.81 2.04 -3.73
N TRP A 16 15.73 0.75 -4.03
CA TRP A 16 15.15 -0.30 -3.19
C TRP A 16 16.21 -1.26 -2.61
N ARG A 17 17.50 -0.94 -2.76
CA ARG A 17 18.60 -1.74 -2.19
C ARG A 17 18.82 -1.44 -0.72
N GLY A 18 18.93 -2.48 0.11
CA GLY A 18 19.19 -2.37 1.56
C GLY A 18 18.04 -2.90 2.40
N GLY A 19 17.91 -2.43 3.65
CA GLY A 19 16.90 -2.91 4.59
C GLY A 19 15.45 -2.62 4.18
N HIS A 20 15.20 -1.60 3.36
CA HIS A 20 13.85 -1.30 2.84
C HIS A 20 13.41 -2.20 1.68
N ARG A 21 14.25 -3.15 1.23
CA ARG A 21 13.82 -4.22 0.31
C ARG A 21 12.69 -5.08 0.89
N HIS A 22 12.59 -5.15 2.22
CA HIS A 22 11.55 -5.89 2.92
C HIS A 22 10.15 -5.29 2.74
N TYR A 23 10.05 -4.07 2.20
CA TYR A 23 8.78 -3.48 1.75
C TYR A 23 8.02 -4.44 0.82
N TRP A 24 8.72 -5.08 -0.12
CA TRP A 24 8.08 -5.99 -1.09
C TRP A 24 7.63 -7.31 -0.49
N ASN A 25 8.37 -7.81 0.50
CA ASN A 25 7.96 -9.00 1.24
C ASN A 25 6.69 -8.72 2.05
N LEU A 26 6.62 -7.55 2.69
CA LEU A 26 5.42 -7.12 3.40
C LEU A 26 4.25 -6.90 2.45
N TRP A 27 4.47 -6.24 1.32
CA TRP A 27 3.45 -6.05 0.29
C TRP A 27 2.85 -7.40 -0.15
N ASN A 28 3.69 -8.40 -0.47
CA ASN A 28 3.22 -9.75 -0.80
C ASN A 28 2.48 -10.40 0.38
N THR A 29 2.98 -10.24 1.61
CA THR A 29 2.35 -10.78 2.82
C THR A 29 0.96 -10.20 3.03
N THR A 30 0.78 -8.89 2.85
CA THR A 30 -0.52 -8.23 2.90
C THR A 30 -1.49 -8.85 1.89
N HIS A 31 -1.04 -9.10 0.66
CA HIS A 31 -1.88 -9.71 -0.38
C HIS A 31 -2.24 -11.17 -0.06
N TYR A 32 -1.34 -11.94 0.55
CA TYR A 32 -1.66 -13.28 1.03
C TYR A 32 -2.71 -13.28 2.15
N ILE A 33 -2.79 -12.23 2.96
CA ILE A 33 -3.82 -12.07 4.00
C ILE A 33 -5.14 -11.57 3.41
N ILE A 34 -5.10 -10.77 2.35
CA ILE A 34 -6.30 -10.31 1.65
C ILE A 34 -7.06 -11.51 1.03
N ILE A 35 -6.38 -12.56 0.56
CA ILE A 35 -7.03 -13.74 -0.03
C ILE A 35 -8.05 -14.41 0.93
N PRO A 36 -7.69 -14.88 2.13
CA PRO A 36 -8.65 -15.45 3.07
C PRO A 36 -9.68 -14.42 3.55
N PHE A 37 -9.32 -13.14 3.64
CA PHE A 37 -10.29 -12.08 3.93
C PHE A 37 -11.38 -12.01 2.85
N VAL A 38 -11.01 -12.03 1.56
CA VAL A 38 -11.98 -12.07 0.45
C VAL A 38 -12.86 -13.33 0.49
N VAL A 39 -12.30 -14.48 0.89
CA VAL A 39 -13.10 -15.70 1.08
C VAL A 39 -14.15 -15.50 2.17
N LEU A 40 -13.79 -14.87 3.30
CA LEU A 40 -14.75 -14.54 4.36
C LEU A 40 -15.88 -13.63 3.85
N LEU A 41 -15.57 -12.63 3.03
CA LEU A 41 -16.59 -11.76 2.42
C LEU A 41 -17.56 -12.52 1.52
N VAL A 42 -17.05 -13.49 0.74
CA VAL A 42 -17.90 -14.33 -0.12
C VAL A 42 -18.82 -15.20 0.74
N VAL A 43 -18.31 -15.76 1.84
CA VAL A 43 -19.11 -16.54 2.80
C VAL A 43 -20.17 -15.66 3.48
N GLU A 44 -19.82 -14.46 3.96
CA GLU A 44 -20.76 -13.50 4.52
C GLU A 44 -21.87 -13.18 3.51
N ASN A 45 -21.52 -12.85 2.27
CA ASN A 45 -22.50 -12.53 1.22
C ASN A 45 -23.43 -13.71 0.90
N TYR A 46 -22.88 -14.93 0.86
CA TYR A 46 -23.67 -16.14 0.63
C TYR A 46 -24.66 -16.39 1.77
N LEU A 47 -24.22 -16.29 3.02
CA LEU A 47 -25.07 -16.47 4.20
C LEU A 47 -26.14 -15.40 4.31
N LEU A 48 -25.78 -14.12 4.10
CA LEU A 48 -26.70 -13.00 4.11
C LEU A 48 -27.82 -13.18 3.08
N ARG A 49 -27.50 -13.65 1.86
CA ARG A 49 -28.53 -13.96 0.86
C ARG A 49 -29.49 -15.05 1.34
N GLY A 50 -28.97 -16.08 1.99
CA GLY A 50 -29.79 -17.14 2.58
C GLY A 50 -30.73 -16.59 3.65
N TRP A 51 -30.20 -15.85 4.63
CA TRP A 51 -30.98 -15.27 5.72
C TRP A 51 -32.04 -14.26 5.26
N LEU A 52 -31.78 -13.53 4.17
CA LEU A 52 -32.74 -12.57 3.60
C LEU A 52 -33.80 -13.24 2.72
N SER A 53 -33.53 -14.42 2.17
CA SER A 53 -34.49 -15.16 1.33
C SER A 53 -35.60 -15.84 2.13
N ASP A 54 -35.37 -16.09 3.43
CA ASP A 54 -36.42 -16.49 4.37
C ASP A 54 -37.32 -15.26 4.64
N GLU A 55 -38.44 -15.19 3.92
CA GLU A 55 -39.37 -14.07 3.69
C GLU A 55 -39.90 -13.26 4.91
N ARG A 56 -39.40 -13.45 6.13
CA ARG A 56 -39.88 -12.76 7.34
C ARG A 56 -39.28 -11.38 7.57
N TYR A 57 -38.20 -11.01 6.87
CA TYR A 57 -37.43 -9.78 7.11
C TYR A 57 -37.36 -8.88 5.87
N GLY A 58 -38.51 -8.64 5.23
CA GLY A 58 -38.69 -7.99 3.93
C GLY A 58 -38.18 -6.54 3.77
N HIS A 59 -36.86 -6.34 3.80
CA HIS A 59 -36.22 -5.12 3.30
C HIS A 59 -35.20 -5.46 2.19
N PRO A 60 -35.64 -5.50 0.92
CA PRO A 60 -34.80 -5.86 -0.23
C PRO A 60 -33.70 -4.83 -0.57
N PHE A 61 -33.60 -3.71 0.16
CA PHE A 61 -32.72 -2.58 -0.20
C PHE A 61 -31.55 -2.32 0.77
N SER A 62 -31.42 -3.02 1.90
CA SER A 62 -30.41 -2.67 2.91
C SER A 62 -29.06 -3.40 2.79
N SER A 63 -29.02 -4.62 2.22
CA SER A 63 -27.84 -5.49 2.39
C SER A 63 -26.66 -5.18 1.46
N VAL A 64 -26.92 -4.83 0.20
CA VAL A 64 -25.86 -4.55 -0.78
C VAL A 64 -25.17 -3.23 -0.48
N ASP A 65 -25.94 -2.19 -0.16
CA ASP A 65 -25.39 -0.87 0.14
C ASP A 65 -24.57 -0.89 1.43
N GLN A 66 -25.05 -1.57 2.48
CA GLN A 66 -24.31 -1.73 3.73
C GLN A 66 -22.97 -2.46 3.53
N PHE A 67 -22.92 -3.46 2.65
CA PHE A 67 -21.68 -4.14 2.28
C PHE A 67 -20.67 -3.18 1.63
N TRP A 68 -21.10 -2.37 0.66
CA TRP A 68 -20.22 -1.42 -0.02
C TRP A 68 -19.71 -0.32 0.91
N TRP A 69 -20.54 0.15 1.83
CA TRP A 69 -20.15 1.15 2.83
C TRP A 69 -19.17 0.60 3.86
N ARG A 70 -19.33 -0.66 4.28
CA ARG A 70 -18.41 -1.30 5.24
C ARG A 70 -17.07 -1.64 4.60
N ILE A 71 -17.07 -2.38 3.49
CA ILE A 71 -15.86 -3.03 2.97
C ILE A 71 -15.42 -2.45 1.63
N GLY A 72 -16.39 -2.09 0.78
CA GLY A 72 -16.15 -1.59 -0.56
C GLY A 72 -15.27 -0.34 -0.60
N LEU A 73 -15.45 0.57 0.37
CA LEU A 73 -14.65 1.79 0.50
C LEU A 73 -13.15 1.53 0.65
N ALA A 74 -12.74 0.44 1.31
CA ALA A 74 -11.33 0.07 1.44
C ALA A 74 -10.85 -0.82 0.29
N LEU A 75 -11.67 -1.80 -0.09
CA LEU A 75 -11.27 -2.84 -1.03
C LEU A 75 -11.08 -2.31 -2.46
N LEU A 76 -11.93 -1.38 -2.92
CA LEU A 76 -11.82 -0.84 -4.28
C LEU A 76 -10.56 0.02 -4.48
N PRO A 77 -10.25 1.02 -3.61
CA PRO A 77 -9.01 1.77 -3.72
C PRO A 77 -7.77 0.89 -3.54
N ASP A 78 -7.81 -0.11 -2.64
CA ASP A 78 -6.71 -1.05 -2.45
C ASP A 78 -6.44 -1.85 -3.73
N ALA A 79 -7.47 -2.45 -4.33
CA ALA A 79 -7.34 -3.17 -5.60
C ALA A 79 -6.77 -2.27 -6.72
N ALA A 80 -7.27 -1.04 -6.86
CA ALA A 80 -6.78 -0.09 -7.85
C ALA A 80 -5.30 0.27 -7.62
N ILE A 81 -4.91 0.56 -6.37
CA ILE A 81 -3.52 0.86 -6.01
C ILE A 81 -2.64 -0.36 -6.20
N THR A 82 -3.10 -1.58 -5.93
CA THR A 82 -2.38 -2.82 -6.17
C THR A 82 -2.06 -3.02 -7.64
N PHE A 83 -3.00 -2.74 -8.55
CA PHE A 83 -2.71 -2.77 -10.00
C PHE A 83 -1.64 -1.75 -10.38
N ILE A 84 -1.73 -0.53 -9.87
CA ILE A 84 -0.76 0.54 -10.13
C ILE A 84 0.62 0.18 -9.57
N GLN A 85 0.68 -0.37 -8.36
CA GLN A 85 1.89 -0.84 -7.70
C GLN A 85 2.55 -1.98 -8.48
N THR A 86 1.76 -2.98 -8.88
CA THR A 86 2.22 -4.11 -9.70
C THR A 86 2.78 -3.63 -11.04
N TRP A 87 2.09 -2.70 -11.70
CA TRP A 87 2.58 -2.08 -12.93
C TRP A 87 3.90 -1.32 -12.72
N GLY A 88 3.97 -0.48 -11.68
CA GLY A 88 5.17 0.28 -11.32
C GLY A 88 6.35 -0.60 -10.93
N LEU A 89 6.07 -1.77 -10.35
CA LEU A 89 7.03 -2.81 -10.04
C LEU A 89 7.60 -3.46 -11.29
N CYS A 90 6.74 -3.96 -12.18
CA CYS A 90 7.13 -4.62 -13.42
C CYS A 90 7.92 -3.68 -14.36
N THR A 91 7.67 -2.38 -14.26
CA THR A 91 8.40 -1.36 -15.03
C THR A 91 9.65 -0.83 -14.32
N GLN A 92 9.91 -1.19 -13.05
CA GLN A 92 11.00 -0.61 -12.22
C GLN A 92 10.92 0.92 -12.05
N HIS A 93 9.72 1.49 -12.12
CA HIS A 93 9.50 2.93 -11.95
C HIS A 93 8.86 3.29 -10.60
N TRP A 94 8.72 2.32 -9.69
CA TRP A 94 8.10 2.57 -8.40
C TRP A 94 8.94 3.50 -7.49
N HIS A 95 8.41 4.68 -7.18
CA HIS A 95 9.11 5.69 -6.40
C HIS A 95 8.89 5.49 -4.89
N PRO A 96 9.90 5.69 -4.03
CA PRO A 96 9.72 5.55 -2.58
C PRO A 96 8.72 6.56 -1.99
N ILE A 97 8.54 7.73 -2.62
CA ILE A 97 7.49 8.69 -2.23
C ILE A 97 6.10 8.15 -2.52
N THR A 98 5.86 7.58 -3.71
CA THR A 98 4.54 7.01 -4.04
C THR A 98 4.25 5.81 -3.15
N ALA A 99 5.27 5.00 -2.81
CA ALA A 99 5.17 3.93 -1.83
C ALA A 99 4.74 4.43 -0.45
N LEU A 100 5.33 5.53 0.04
CA LEU A 100 4.97 6.12 1.33
C LEU A 100 3.53 6.64 1.32
N VAL A 101 3.19 7.46 0.32
CA VAL A 101 1.85 8.07 0.22
C VAL A 101 0.77 6.99 0.10
N SER A 102 0.96 5.99 -0.75
CA SER A 102 0.01 4.88 -0.88
C SER A 102 -0.10 4.06 0.40
N SER A 103 1.01 3.76 1.09
CA SER A 103 0.98 3.02 2.36
C SER A 103 0.24 3.80 3.45
N VAL A 104 0.45 5.11 3.57
CA VAL A 104 -0.24 5.95 4.57
C VAL A 104 -1.74 6.05 4.25
N ALA A 105 -2.09 6.29 2.98
CA ALA A 105 -3.48 6.38 2.55
C ALA A 105 -4.22 5.06 2.80
N LEU A 106 -3.63 3.93 2.42
CA LEU A 106 -4.22 2.60 2.63
C LEU A 106 -4.27 2.23 4.12
N CYS A 107 -3.23 2.57 4.90
CA CYS A 107 -3.26 2.39 6.35
C CYS A 107 -4.47 3.09 6.98
N ALA A 108 -4.69 4.38 6.64
CA ALA A 108 -5.81 5.16 7.16
C ALA A 108 -7.16 4.60 6.72
N LEU A 109 -7.26 4.16 5.47
CA LEU A 109 -8.47 3.58 4.89
C LEU A 109 -8.85 2.26 5.57
N TRP A 110 -7.90 1.33 5.65
CA TRP A 110 -8.09 0.05 6.34
C TRP A 110 -8.32 0.22 7.84
N PHE A 111 -7.65 1.19 8.48
CA PHE A 111 -7.90 1.53 9.88
C PHE A 111 -9.35 1.99 10.07
N THR A 112 -9.82 2.92 9.24
CA THR A 112 -11.19 3.44 9.33
C THR A 112 -12.22 2.33 9.20
N VAL A 113 -12.04 1.43 8.22
CA VAL A 113 -12.94 0.29 8.02
C VAL A 113 -12.86 -0.72 9.17
N ALA A 114 -11.67 -0.96 9.74
CA ALA A 114 -11.50 -1.81 10.92
C ALA A 114 -12.31 -1.34 12.15
N PHE A 115 -12.53 -0.02 12.28
CA PHE A 115 -13.39 0.54 13.33
C PHE A 115 -14.87 0.60 12.93
N LEU A 116 -15.15 0.92 11.67
CA LEU A 116 -16.52 1.02 11.17
C LEU A 116 -17.23 -0.33 11.23
N ASN A 117 -16.54 -1.42 10.90
CA ASN A 117 -17.12 -2.75 10.84
C ASN A 117 -17.72 -3.23 12.18
N PRO A 118 -16.97 -3.26 13.31
CA PRO A 118 -17.53 -3.61 14.61
C PRO A 118 -18.54 -2.57 15.10
N PHE A 119 -18.38 -1.28 14.75
CA PHE A 119 -19.36 -0.26 15.10
C PHE A 119 -20.72 -0.50 14.43
N VAL A 120 -20.73 -0.89 13.15
CA VAL A 120 -21.97 -1.24 12.45
C VAL A 120 -22.58 -2.51 13.02
N ALA A 121 -21.76 -3.51 13.36
CA ALA A 121 -22.25 -4.74 14.00
C ALA A 121 -22.93 -4.44 15.35
N TYR A 122 -22.29 -3.61 16.18
CA TYR A 122 -22.80 -3.23 17.50
C TYR A 122 -24.06 -2.36 17.44
N ASN A 123 -24.15 -1.44 16.48
CA ASN A 123 -25.30 -0.53 16.33
C ASN A 123 -26.39 -1.10 15.40
N ASN A 124 -26.35 -2.39 15.08
CA ASN A 124 -27.37 -2.97 14.22
C ASN A 124 -28.73 -3.00 14.96
N GLU A 125 -29.64 -2.14 14.51
CA GLU A 125 -30.99 -2.01 15.09
C GLU A 125 -31.87 -3.22 14.78
N TYR A 126 -31.58 -3.94 13.70
CA TYR A 126 -32.37 -5.09 13.25
C TYR A 126 -31.79 -6.39 13.78
N ARG A 127 -32.53 -7.04 14.69
CA ARG A 127 -32.23 -8.41 15.14
C ARG A 127 -32.86 -9.42 14.20
N PHE A 128 -32.07 -10.39 13.77
CA PHE A 128 -32.49 -11.55 13.00
C PHE A 128 -31.97 -12.83 13.66
N GLU A 129 -32.53 -13.98 13.29
CA GLU A 129 -32.29 -15.27 13.96
C GLU A 129 -30.80 -15.67 14.04
N ASN A 130 -29.97 -15.16 13.12
CA ASN A 130 -28.53 -15.45 13.04
C ASN A 130 -27.64 -14.25 13.37
N ASP A 131 -28.14 -13.28 14.15
CA ASP A 131 -27.41 -12.04 14.50
C ASP A 131 -26.05 -12.30 15.15
N GLU A 132 -25.96 -13.24 16.08
CA GLU A 132 -24.72 -13.62 16.76
C GLU A 132 -23.67 -14.18 15.79
N THR A 133 -24.11 -14.93 14.77
CA THR A 133 -23.21 -15.50 13.76
C THR A 133 -22.68 -14.40 12.84
N TRP A 134 -23.54 -13.46 12.46
CA TRP A 134 -23.14 -12.30 11.67
C TRP A 134 -22.18 -11.39 12.44
N GLU A 135 -22.45 -11.13 13.72
CA GLU A 135 -21.59 -10.31 14.58
C GLU A 135 -20.18 -10.91 14.70
N LYS A 136 -20.08 -12.23 14.88
CA LYS A 136 -18.79 -12.96 14.88
C LYS A 136 -18.04 -12.82 13.56
N LEU A 137 -18.73 -12.83 12.41
CA LEU A 137 -18.12 -12.58 11.11
C LEU A 137 -17.59 -11.15 11.01
N CYS A 138 -18.37 -10.15 11.41
CA CYS A 138 -17.95 -8.74 11.43
C CYS A 138 -16.70 -8.52 12.30
N TYR A 139 -16.61 -9.15 13.48
CA TYR A 139 -15.42 -9.06 14.32
C TYR A 139 -14.20 -9.77 13.71
N ALA A 140 -14.39 -10.92 13.07
CA ALA A 140 -13.32 -11.62 12.37
C ALA A 140 -12.76 -10.74 11.24
N GLU A 141 -13.64 -10.14 10.42
CA GLU A 141 -13.28 -9.19 9.38
C GLU A 141 -12.53 -7.97 9.93
N ALA A 142 -13.01 -7.38 11.04
CA ALA A 142 -12.34 -6.28 11.72
C ALA A 142 -10.92 -6.65 12.15
N GLY A 143 -10.72 -7.89 12.62
CA GLY A 143 -9.40 -8.44 12.92
C GLY A 143 -8.47 -8.47 11.71
N PHE A 144 -8.95 -8.96 10.56
CA PHE A 144 -8.17 -8.93 9.31
C PHE A 144 -7.84 -7.49 8.87
N GLN A 145 -8.82 -6.59 8.91
CA GLN A 145 -8.66 -5.18 8.55
C GLN A 145 -7.61 -4.48 9.44
N ALA A 146 -7.61 -4.76 10.75
CA ALA A 146 -6.62 -4.23 11.69
C ALA A 146 -5.21 -4.76 11.39
N VAL A 147 -5.06 -6.05 11.08
CA VAL A 147 -3.77 -6.65 10.70
C VAL A 147 -3.25 -6.03 9.40
N ILE A 148 -4.12 -5.87 8.39
CA ILE A 148 -3.76 -5.24 7.10
C ILE A 148 -3.33 -3.79 7.34
N SER A 149 -4.05 -3.03 8.15
CA SER A 149 -3.70 -1.65 8.51
C SER A 149 -2.32 -1.58 9.18
N LEU A 150 -2.03 -2.48 10.12
CA LEU A 150 -0.72 -2.55 10.78
C LEU A 150 0.40 -2.84 9.77
N LEU A 151 0.19 -3.76 8.82
CA LEU A 151 1.17 -4.06 7.78
C LEU A 151 1.45 -2.83 6.90
N TYR A 152 0.42 -2.07 6.53
CA TYR A 152 0.59 -0.81 5.79
C TYR A 152 1.34 0.25 6.61
N ALA A 153 1.12 0.34 7.91
CA ALA A 153 1.89 1.22 8.80
C ALA A 153 3.39 0.85 8.81
N VAL A 154 3.71 -0.44 8.90
CA VAL A 154 5.10 -0.92 8.85
C VAL A 154 5.72 -0.66 7.45
N MET A 155 4.96 -0.87 6.38
CA MET A 155 5.37 -0.55 5.01
C MET A 155 5.67 0.95 4.84
N ALA A 156 4.87 1.84 5.44
CA ALA A 156 5.14 3.27 5.45
C ALA A 156 6.50 3.59 6.12
N GLY A 157 6.84 2.90 7.20
CA GLY A 157 8.16 3.00 7.84
C GLY A 157 9.32 2.61 6.91
N PHE A 158 9.19 1.49 6.19
CA PHE A 158 10.18 1.08 5.19
C PHE A 158 10.29 2.07 4.02
N ALA A 159 9.15 2.59 3.54
CA ALA A 159 9.12 3.58 2.48
C ALA A 159 9.79 4.90 2.92
N ALA A 160 9.53 5.37 4.13
CA ALA A 160 10.16 6.56 4.71
C ALA A 160 11.68 6.41 4.79
N LYS A 161 12.17 5.23 5.22
CA LYS A 161 13.61 4.91 5.19
C LYS A 161 14.15 4.93 3.75
N GLY A 162 13.42 4.37 2.79
CA GLY A 162 13.78 4.42 1.37
C GLY A 162 13.91 5.85 0.83
N ILE A 163 12.99 6.75 1.20
CA ILE A 163 13.07 8.18 0.85
C ILE A 163 14.32 8.81 1.45
N HIS A 164 14.64 8.53 2.72
CA HIS A 164 15.80 9.12 3.38
C HIS A 164 17.11 8.71 2.69
N VAL A 165 17.27 7.42 2.38
CA VAL A 165 18.44 6.91 1.64
C VAL A 165 18.51 7.52 0.25
N TRP A 166 17.37 7.62 -0.45
CA TRP A 166 17.29 8.23 -1.77
C TRP A 166 17.71 9.71 -1.74
N ARG A 167 17.22 10.50 -0.77
CA ARG A 167 17.59 11.91 -0.58
C ARG A 167 19.08 12.07 -0.30
N LYS A 168 19.65 11.24 0.59
CA LYS A 168 21.08 11.24 0.90
C LYS A 168 21.93 10.94 -0.35
N SER A 169 21.49 9.99 -1.18
CA SER A 169 22.19 9.65 -2.43
C SER A 169 22.20 10.78 -3.45
N ARG A 170 21.16 11.63 -3.46
CA ARG A 170 21.11 12.83 -4.32
C ARG A 170 22.04 13.92 -3.81
N GLY A 171 22.02 14.22 -2.51
CA GLY A 171 22.94 15.18 -1.91
C GLY A 171 24.41 14.87 -2.20
N ALA A 172 24.81 13.60 -2.06
CA ALA A 172 26.17 13.16 -2.37
C ALA A 172 26.55 13.33 -3.86
N LYS A 173 25.60 13.14 -4.78
CA LYS A 173 25.84 13.36 -6.22
C LYS A 173 26.08 14.83 -6.53
N TYR A 174 25.30 15.75 -5.95
CA TYR A 174 25.51 17.18 -6.13
C TYR A 174 26.89 17.63 -5.63
N MET A 175 27.27 17.20 -4.43
CA MET A 175 28.62 17.48 -3.88
C MET A 175 29.74 16.96 -4.79
N ASN A 176 29.61 15.76 -5.36
CA ASN A 176 30.62 15.22 -6.28
C ASN A 176 30.69 16.01 -7.59
N VAL A 177 29.56 16.50 -8.10
CA VAL A 177 29.52 17.33 -9.31
C VAL A 177 30.22 18.67 -9.06
N GLU A 178 29.97 19.31 -7.91
CA GLU A 178 30.61 20.57 -7.52
C GLU A 178 32.12 20.41 -7.32
N MET A 179 32.57 19.35 -6.63
CA MET A 179 34.00 19.06 -6.47
C MET A 179 34.69 18.81 -7.82
N ASN A 180 34.03 18.12 -8.74
CA ASN A 180 34.58 17.87 -10.08
C ASN A 180 34.63 19.17 -10.91
N ALA A 181 33.64 20.05 -10.78
CA ALA A 181 33.65 21.35 -11.42
C ALA A 181 34.82 22.20 -10.90
N GLN A 182 35.02 22.30 -9.58
CA GLN A 182 36.12 23.04 -8.96
C GLN A 182 37.51 22.51 -9.37
N LYS A 183 37.68 21.18 -9.44
CA LYS A 183 38.93 20.57 -9.94
C LYS A 183 39.23 20.96 -11.39
N THR A 184 38.19 21.06 -12.21
CA THR A 184 38.34 21.45 -13.62
C THR A 184 38.75 22.91 -13.74
N THR A 185 38.14 23.82 -12.96
CA THR A 185 38.48 25.24 -12.98
C THR A 185 39.90 25.51 -12.49
N SER A 186 40.29 24.90 -11.37
CA SER A 186 41.65 25.03 -10.82
C SER A 186 42.73 24.45 -11.74
N SER A 187 42.44 23.34 -12.44
CA SER A 187 43.35 22.79 -13.45
C SER A 187 43.50 23.71 -14.66
N PHE A 188 42.43 24.39 -15.05
CA PHE A 188 42.44 25.35 -16.16
C PHE A 188 43.23 26.61 -15.82
N GLU A 189 43.04 27.18 -14.62
CA GLU A 189 43.82 28.32 -14.13
C GLU A 189 45.31 28.00 -14.08
N TYR A 190 45.68 26.82 -13.57
CA TYR A 190 47.08 26.39 -13.51
C TYR A 190 47.72 26.24 -14.90
N SER A 191 46.96 25.77 -15.88
CA SER A 191 47.43 25.67 -17.27
C SER A 191 47.64 27.04 -17.90
N HIS A 192 46.79 28.03 -17.60
CA HIS A 192 46.86 29.36 -18.18
C HIS A 192 48.06 30.16 -17.63
N ASP A 193 48.33 30.03 -16.33
CA ASP A 193 49.50 30.62 -15.68
C ASP A 193 50.82 30.03 -16.19
N ALA A 194 50.85 28.74 -16.52
CA ALA A 194 52.03 28.09 -17.08
C ALA A 194 52.37 28.63 -18.49
N THR A 195 51.37 28.91 -19.33
CA THR A 195 51.58 29.48 -20.67
C THR A 195 51.95 30.96 -20.67
N ALA A 196 51.56 31.74 -19.65
CA ALA A 196 51.87 33.17 -19.57
C ALA A 196 53.31 33.48 -19.12
N ARG A 197 54.08 32.48 -18.68
CA ARG A 197 55.46 32.62 -18.19
C ARG A 197 56.53 32.25 -19.22
N VAL A 198 56.14 32.00 -20.46
CA VAL A 198 57.02 31.72 -21.61
C VAL A 198 57.04 32.94 -22.52
#